data_AF-A0A1G2PW32-F1
#
_entry.id   AF-A0A1G2PW32-F1
#
_cell.length_a   1.000
_cell.length_b   1.000
_cell.length_c   1.000
_cell.angle_alpha   90.00
_cell.angle_beta   90.00
_cell.angle_gamma   90.00
#
_symmetry.space_group_name_H-M   'P 1'
#
loop_
_entity.id
_entity.type
_entity.pdbx_description
1 polymer ?
#
loop_
_entity_poly.entity_id
_entity_poly.type
_entity_poly.pdbx_seq_one_letter_code
_entity_poly.pdbx_strand_id
1 'polypeptide(L)' 'MREKLLKLKEVAELLRVSERSVFRYIDSGRLKATKVGYWRINEKDLKNFLEDNTNLRRRKKK' A
#
# COMPACT_ATOMS: atom_id res chain seq x y z
N MET A 1 14.23 -13.32 4.46
CA MET A 1 14.29 -11.84 4.44
C MET A 1 13.16 -11.33 5.33
N ARG A 2 13.44 -10.46 6.31
CA ARG A 2 12.40 -9.98 7.24
C ARG A 2 11.45 -9.04 6.49
N GLU A 3 10.15 -9.31 6.51
CA GLU A 3 9.17 -8.40 5.90
C GLU A 3 9.15 -7.09 6.67
N LYS A 4 9.39 -5.97 5.97
CA LYS A 4 9.42 -4.65 6.59
C LYS A 4 8.01 -4.13 6.73
N LEU A 5 7.63 -3.74 7.96
CA LEU A 5 6.38 -3.06 8.24
C LEU A 5 6.61 -1.56 8.18
N LEU A 6 5.89 -0.91 7.28
CA LEU A 6 5.92 0.54 7.07
C LEU A 6 4.82 1.21 7.90
N LYS A 7 5.13 2.40 8.39
CA LYS A 7 4.16 3.31 9.01
C LYS A 7 3.41 4.08 7.92
N LEU A 8 2.24 4.60 8.28
CA LEU A 8 1.41 5.39 7.38
C LEU A 8 2.15 6.60 6.79
N LYS A 9 2.93 7.32 7.62
CA LYS A 9 3.76 8.45 7.19
C LYS A 9 4.85 8.04 6.18
N GLU A 10 5.54 6.92 6.43
CA GLU A 10 6.58 6.41 5.51
C GLU A 10 5.97 6.06 4.14
N VAL A 11 4.79 5.45 4.13
CA VAL A 11 4.07 5.16 2.87
C VAL A 11 3.63 6.44 2.17
N ALA A 12 3.18 7.44 2.92
CA ALA A 12 2.81 8.74 2.37
C ALA A 12 4.00 9.44 1.69
N GLU A 13 5.17 9.42 2.34
CA GLU A 13 6.42 9.95 1.79
C GLU A 13 6.87 9.18 0.54
N LEU A 14 6.83 7.84 0.58
CA LEU A 14 7.22 6.98 -0.55
C LEU A 14 6.35 7.22 -1.79
N LEU A 15 5.03 7.32 -1.60
CA LEU A 15 4.07 7.56 -2.67
C LEU A 15 3.96 9.05 -3.05
N ARG A 16 4.58 9.96 -2.29
CA ARG A 16 4.45 11.41 -2.40
C ARG A 16 2.99 11.89 -2.38
N VAL A 17 2.22 11.35 -1.44
CA VAL A 17 0.81 11.72 -1.22
C VAL A 17 0.58 12.15 0.23
N SER A 18 -0.59 12.72 0.52
CA SER A 18 -0.96 13.02 1.90
C SER A 18 -1.24 11.76 2.72
N GLU A 19 -1.00 11.82 4.03
CA GLU A 19 -1.40 10.76 4.98
C GLU A 19 -2.90 10.43 4.87
N ARG A 20 -3.74 11.44 4.63
CA ARG A 20 -5.18 11.27 4.41
C ARG A 20 -5.48 10.43 3.16
N SER A 21 -4.69 10.57 2.10
CA SER A 21 -4.81 9.74 0.89
C SER A 21 -4.48 8.29 1.20
N VAL A 22 -3.39 8.03 1.93
CA VAL A 22 -3.02 6.68 2.36
C VAL A 22 -4.13 6.06 3.22
N PHE A 23 -4.68 6.83 4.16
CA PHE A 23 -5.82 6.39 4.97
C PHE A 23 -7.02 6.02 4.10
N ARG A 24 -7.38 6.84 3.10
CA ARG A 24 -8.47 6.52 2.17
C ARG A 24 -8.22 5.25 1.38
N TYR A 25 -6.97 4.96 0.99
CA TYR A 25 -6.65 3.71 0.29
C TYR A 25 -6.83 2.49 1.18
N ILE A 26 -6.52 2.62 2.48
CA ILE A 26 -6.74 1.56 3.48
C ILE A 26 -8.25 1.38 3.72
N ASP A 27 -8.95 2.49 3.97
CA ASP A 27 -10.39 2.51 4.24
C ASP A 27 -11.22 1.96 3.08
N SER A 28 -10.84 2.28 1.84
CA SER A 28 -11.46 1.73 0.64
C SER A 28 -11.05 0.28 0.33
N GLY A 29 -10.20 -0.34 1.16
CA GLY A 29 -9.68 -1.70 0.94
C GLY A 29 -8.71 -1.85 -0.24
N ARG A 30 -8.25 -0.75 -0.86
CA ARG A 30 -7.30 -0.78 -1.98
C ARG A 30 -5.89 -1.10 -1.52
N LEU A 31 -5.49 -0.56 -0.37
CA LEU A 31 -4.19 -0.82 0.26
C LEU A 31 -4.39 -1.68 1.50
N LYS A 32 -3.85 -2.91 1.49
CA LYS A 32 -3.91 -3.80 2.64
C LYS A 32 -3.00 -3.29 3.76
N ALA A 33 -3.54 -3.20 4.96
CA ALA A 33 -2.83 -2.77 6.16
C ALA A 33 -3.39 -3.47 7.39
N THR A 34 -2.55 -3.65 8.40
CA THR A 34 -2.90 -4.26 9.69
C THR A 34 -2.95 -3.16 10.75
N LYS A 35 -4.02 -3.16 11.56
CA LYS A 35 -4.16 -2.21 12.68
C LYS A 35 -3.58 -2.83 13.96
N VAL A 36 -2.45 -2.30 14.42
CA VAL A 36 -1.79 -2.71 15.68
C VAL A 36 -1.56 -1.45 16.52
N GLY A 37 -2.67 -0.88 17.00
CA GLY A 37 -2.74 0.49 17.54
C GLY A 37 -2.68 1.54 16.43
N TYR A 38 -1.59 1.53 15.67
CA TYR A 38 -1.41 2.31 14.44
C TYR A 38 -1.51 1.41 13.20
N TRP A 39 -1.80 2.01 12.04
CA TRP A 39 -1.72 1.30 10.77
C TRP A 39 -0.27 0.89 10.46
N ARG A 40 -0.12 -0.39 10.08
CA ARG A 40 1.12 -0.99 9.60
C ARG A 40 0.87 -1.59 8.23
N ILE A 41 1.71 -1.23 7.28
CA ILE A 41 1.56 -1.63 5.88
C ILE A 41 2.74 -2.54 5.57
N ASN A 42 2.48 -3.75 5.10
CA ASN A 42 3.55 -4.64 4.66
C ASN A 42 4.12 -4.12 3.33
N GLU A 43 5.44 -4.15 3.16
CA GLU A 43 6.08 -3.77 1.91
C GLU A 43 5.54 -4.57 0.72
N LYS A 44 5.20 -5.85 0.92
CA LYS A 44 4.59 -6.71 -0.10
C LYS A 44 3.22 -6.17 -0.55
N ASP A 45 2.40 -5.72 0.40
CA ASP A 45 1.07 -5.18 0.10
C ASP A 45 1.16 -3.83 -0.60
N LEU A 46 2.15 -3.01 -0.26
CA LEU A 46 2.41 -1.76 -0.98
C LEU A 46 2.82 -2.01 -2.44
N LYS A 47 3.66 -3.02 -2.69
CA LYS A 47 4.03 -3.43 -4.07
C LYS A 47 2.81 -3.93 -4.84
N ASN A 48 1.99 -4.78 -4.23
CA ASN A 48 0.74 -5.25 -4.85
C ASN A 48 -0.19 -4.07 -5.19
N PHE A 49 -0.34 -3.10 -4.28
CA PHE A 49 -1.11 -1.89 -4.52
C PHE A 49 -0.60 -1.12 -5.74
N LEU A 50 0.71 -0.96 -5.91
CA LEU A 50 1.28 -0.30 -7.08
C LEU A 50 1.04 -1.09 -8.38
N GLU A 51 1.17 -2.41 -8.33
CA GLU A 51 0.88 -3.28 -9.48
C GLU A 51 -0.61 -3.22 -9.89
N ASP A 52 -1.52 -3.21 -8.92
CA ASP A 52 -2.97 -3.15 -9.17
C ASP A 52 -3.42 -1.78 -9.70
N ASN A 53 -2.68 -0.70 -9.38
CA ASN A 53 -2.96 0.66 -9.83
C ASN A 53 -2.14 1.09 -11.05
N THR A 54 -1.35 0.19 -11.61
CA THR A 54 -0.57 0.44 -12.82
C THR A 54 -1.51 0.49 -14.03
N ASN A 55 -1.31 1.49 -14.90
CA ASN A 55 -2.08 1.65 -16.14
C ASN A 55 -1.73 0.62 -17.23
N LEU A 56 -0.68 -0.18 -17.02
CA LEU A 56 -0.26 -1.23 -17.93
C LEU A 56 -1.28 -2.37 -17.86
N ARG A 57 -1.92 -2.66 -18.99
CA ARG A 57 -2.73 -3.87 -19.17
C ARG A 57 -1.84 -5.08 -18.92
N ARG A 58 -1.95 -5.69 -17.74
CA ARG A 58 -1.41 -7.03 -17.48
C ARG A 58 -2.16 -7.99 -18.40
N ARG A 59 -1.54 -8.39 -19.53
CA ARG A 59 -1.96 -9.58 -20.27
C ARG A 59 -1.90 -10.72 -19.26
N LYS A 60 -3.06 -11.19 -18.77
CA LYS A 60 -3.12 -12.39 -17.93
C LYS A 60 -2.46 -13.51 -18.75
N LYS A 61 -1.29 -13.99 -18.32
CA LYS A 61 -0.73 -15.23 -18.84
C LYS A 61 -1.74 -16.33 -18.45
N LYS A 62 -2.33 -16.94 -19.48
CA LYS A 62 -3.22 -18.09 -19.37
C LYS A 62 -2.43 -19.32 -18.96
#